data_AF-A0A7S4N9S8-F1
#
_entry.id   AF-A0A7S4N9S8-F1
#
_cell.length_a   1.000
_cell.length_b   1.000
_cell.length_c   1.000
_cell.angle_alpha   90.00
_cell.angle_beta   90.00
_cell.angle_gamma   90.00
#
_symmetry.space_group_name_H-M   'P 1'
#
loop_
_entity.id
_entity.type
_entity.pdbx_description
1 polymer ?
#
loop_
_entity_poly.entity_id
_entity_poly.type
_entity_poly.pdbx_seq_one_letter_code
_entity_poly.pdbx_strand_id
1 'polypeptide(L)'
;HEAKLMASCLYAITIGKALSDGISYIEEMLYEQLCSAVGKVVTPADFGQYMTFHNRKLFRDAYTPSPFSFPVQRPDHTPEGVLSIESQDGGEMCDPIITIRSEKPAHCPIEFSIDAATKIKFYGERHLHAFISHQFSGSTFGGLNLIARTRQFSSFILVVGQIISSTEFEPRHAIIVQNKDEVLIPLLLEKIPAAQGGKDALESLSPEQQRFVKAFRSMQLESTLLGVLVIQIKPQLERLLNLPSDGLTKEIALTQKLMKLFIEYQIPSDMLSYDGEEDAPLRDQLAKVKEYVKRMEDMIERTKGKQLADAKQRQEYRKAQSDYVQTTVVSVTSTFSNFFGGGSSTQKGGHLAGGKSGSVGGVSGGPAGGADESPVSPQEKESHFDLEQSDEDEPDCLRTSFGEVVGEEVDYTQIPVEVDKRLATLGRENAMRPTIIHLSNDWTKKSQRTLLSKPTQASFPVDDQRVARNSAFDLLDALTKSGELSIRDAQLHVIMASTHYFDKSLVD
;
A
#
# COMPACT_ATOMS: atom_id res chain seq x y z
N HIS A 1 -24.00 -62.56 -16.51
CA HIS A 1 -22.62 -62.56 -16.00
C HIS A 1 -22.09 -61.15 -15.78
N GLU A 2 -22.35 -60.21 -16.68
CA GLU A 2 -21.92 -58.80 -16.57
C GLU A 2 -22.43 -58.09 -15.30
N ALA A 3 -23.70 -58.27 -14.91
CA ALA A 3 -24.24 -57.65 -13.70
C ALA A 3 -23.53 -58.07 -12.40
N LYS A 4 -23.06 -59.33 -12.32
CA LYS A 4 -22.29 -59.83 -11.16
C LYS A 4 -20.88 -59.26 -11.13
N LEU A 5 -20.27 -59.08 -12.31
CA LEU A 5 -18.94 -58.48 -12.44
C LEU A 5 -18.98 -57.00 -12.06
N MET A 6 -19.99 -56.26 -12.54
CA MET A 6 -20.21 -54.86 -12.18
C MET A 6 -20.46 -54.67 -10.68
N ALA A 7 -21.29 -55.52 -10.07
CA ALA A 7 -21.51 -55.49 -8.62
C ALA A 7 -20.20 -55.76 -7.85
N SER A 8 -19.39 -56.73 -8.28
CA SER A 8 -18.11 -57.06 -7.64
C SER A 8 -17.11 -55.90 -7.74
N CYS A 9 -17.01 -55.23 -8.88
CA CYS A 9 -16.18 -54.03 -9.04
C CYS A 9 -16.65 -52.88 -8.15
N LEU A 10 -17.97 -52.65 -8.03
CA LEU A 10 -18.51 -51.63 -7.13
C LEU A 10 -18.19 -51.93 -5.67
N TYR A 11 -18.32 -53.18 -5.23
CA TYR A 11 -17.93 -53.58 -3.88
C TYR A 11 -16.42 -53.43 -3.64
N ALA A 12 -15.57 -53.78 -4.62
CA ALA A 12 -14.12 -53.60 -4.51
C ALA A 12 -13.75 -52.11 -4.37
N ILE A 13 -14.42 -51.21 -5.11
CA ILE A 13 -14.24 -49.75 -4.95
C ILE A 13 -14.68 -49.29 -3.56
N THR A 14 -15.83 -49.76 -3.06
CA THR A 14 -16.33 -49.39 -1.73
C THR A 14 -15.40 -49.87 -0.62
N ILE A 15 -14.90 -51.10 -0.70
CA ILE A 15 -13.92 -51.64 0.26
C ILE A 15 -12.60 -50.88 0.17
N GLY A 16 -12.13 -50.58 -1.04
CA GLY A 16 -10.92 -49.78 -1.25
C GLY A 16 -11.04 -48.38 -0.64
N LYS A 17 -12.20 -47.73 -0.78
CA LYS A 17 -12.48 -46.45 -0.12
C LYS A 17 -12.49 -46.58 1.40
N ALA A 18 -13.23 -47.55 1.94
CA ALA A 18 -13.29 -47.77 3.39
C ALA A 18 -11.92 -48.07 4.01
N LEU A 19 -11.06 -48.79 3.29
CA LEU A 19 -9.68 -49.03 3.72
C LEU A 19 -8.84 -47.75 3.67
N SER A 20 -8.92 -46.98 2.59
CA SER A 20 -8.24 -45.68 2.47
C SER A 20 -8.66 -44.73 3.58
N ASP A 21 -9.95 -44.61 3.84
CA ASP A 21 -10.51 -43.75 4.89
C ASP A 21 -10.05 -44.21 6.28
N GLY A 22 -9.99 -45.53 6.51
CA GLY A 22 -9.48 -46.10 7.75
C GLY A 22 -7.99 -45.83 7.98
N ILE A 23 -7.17 -45.90 6.93
CA ILE A 23 -5.74 -45.55 7.00
C ILE A 23 -5.57 -44.07 7.25
N SER A 24 -6.26 -43.20 6.49
CA SER A 24 -6.23 -41.75 6.70
C SER A 24 -6.63 -41.36 8.12
N TYR A 25 -7.65 -42.01 8.68
CA TYR A 25 -8.08 -41.76 10.05
C TYR A 25 -7.02 -42.14 11.08
N ILE A 26 -6.35 -43.30 10.91
CA ILE A 26 -5.28 -43.71 11.82
C ILE A 26 -4.08 -42.78 11.70
N GLU A 27 -3.70 -42.38 10.49
CA GLU A 27 -2.62 -41.41 10.24
C GLU A 27 -2.92 -40.06 10.89
N GLU A 28 -4.14 -39.54 10.72
CA GLU A 28 -4.56 -38.27 11.32
C GLU A 28 -4.57 -38.36 12.86
N MET A 29 -5.11 -39.44 13.42
CA MET A 29 -5.09 -39.67 14.87
C MET A 29 -3.67 -39.76 15.44
N LEU A 30 -2.76 -40.47 14.76
CA LEU A 30 -1.36 -40.58 15.20
C LEU A 30 -0.63 -39.24 15.06
N TYR A 31 -0.89 -38.48 13.99
CA TYR A 31 -0.34 -37.16 13.78
C TYR A 31 -0.77 -36.18 14.87
N GLU A 32 -2.06 -36.15 15.23
CA GLU A 32 -2.58 -35.32 16.33
C GLU A 32 -1.94 -35.70 17.68
N GLN A 33 -1.82 -37.00 17.97
CA GLN A 33 -1.16 -37.48 19.19
C GLN A 33 0.31 -37.06 19.24
N LEU A 34 1.03 -37.15 18.11
CA LEU A 34 2.42 -36.70 18.01
C LEU A 34 2.52 -35.18 18.19
N CYS A 35 1.65 -34.41 17.54
CA CYS A 35 1.60 -32.95 17.71
C CYS A 35 1.34 -32.55 19.16
N SER A 36 0.42 -33.26 19.84
CA SER A 36 0.13 -33.04 21.26
C SER A 36 1.28 -33.45 22.17
N ALA A 37 2.07 -34.46 21.80
CA ALA A 37 3.21 -34.93 22.60
C ALA A 37 4.44 -34.04 22.45
N VAL A 38 4.72 -33.55 21.24
CA VAL A 38 5.85 -32.66 20.93
C VAL A 38 5.54 -31.21 21.32
N GLY A 39 4.27 -30.80 21.27
CA GLY A 39 3.77 -29.51 21.78
C GLY A 39 3.92 -28.33 20.81
N LYS A 40 4.65 -28.47 19.69
CA LYS A 40 4.74 -27.45 18.63
C LYS A 40 4.99 -28.09 17.26
N VAL A 41 4.26 -27.63 16.26
CA VAL A 41 4.51 -27.94 14.84
C VAL A 41 5.30 -26.79 14.23
N VAL A 42 6.35 -27.10 13.48
CA VAL A 42 7.14 -26.07 12.78
C VAL A 42 6.33 -25.55 11.61
N THR A 43 6.10 -24.24 11.60
CA THR A 43 5.36 -23.55 10.55
C THR A 43 6.31 -22.83 9.58
N PRO A 44 5.85 -22.45 8.37
CA PRO A 44 6.61 -21.56 7.50
C PRO A 44 7.03 -20.24 8.17
N ALA A 45 6.22 -19.74 9.11
CA ALA A 45 6.55 -18.55 9.90
C ALA A 45 7.75 -18.80 10.83
N ASP A 46 7.82 -19.96 11.49
CA ASP A 46 8.98 -20.36 12.30
C ASP A 46 10.25 -20.46 11.44
N PHE A 47 10.13 -20.98 10.21
CA PHE A 47 11.24 -21.02 9.25
C PHE A 47 11.72 -19.60 8.88
N GLY A 48 10.80 -18.66 8.67
CA GLY A 48 11.16 -17.25 8.43
C GLY A 48 11.94 -16.62 9.59
N GLN A 49 11.53 -16.91 10.83
CA GLN A 49 12.26 -16.45 12.02
C GLN A 49 13.65 -17.10 12.11
N TYR A 50 13.74 -18.41 11.84
CA TYR A 50 15.00 -19.14 11.78
C TYR A 50 15.98 -18.54 10.77
N MET A 51 15.50 -18.24 9.55
CA MET A 51 16.31 -17.61 8.51
C MET A 51 16.78 -16.22 8.92
N THR A 52 15.91 -15.42 9.54
CA THR A 52 16.26 -14.08 10.03
C THR A 52 17.37 -14.14 11.09
N PHE A 53 17.31 -15.11 12.01
CA PHE A 53 18.35 -15.31 13.02
C PHE A 53 19.69 -15.72 12.40
N HIS A 54 19.68 -16.66 11.45
CA HIS A 54 20.90 -17.16 10.82
C HIS A 54 21.53 -16.13 9.88
N ASN A 55 20.72 -15.36 9.16
CA ASN A 55 21.21 -14.30 8.27
C ASN A 55 22.08 -13.27 9.02
N ARG A 56 21.78 -13.00 10.31
CA ARG A 56 22.61 -12.12 11.15
C ARG A 56 24.01 -12.67 11.44
N LYS A 57 24.19 -13.99 11.38
CA LYS A 57 25.49 -14.65 11.57
C LYS A 57 26.26 -14.80 10.25
N LEU A 58 25.53 -15.00 9.14
CA LEU A 58 26.11 -15.28 7.83
C LEU A 58 26.58 -14.02 7.11
N PHE A 59 25.82 -12.91 7.22
CA PHE A 59 26.14 -11.67 6.52
C PHE A 59 26.95 -10.72 7.40
N ARG A 60 27.81 -9.91 6.75
CA ARG A 60 28.35 -8.70 7.37
C ARG A 60 27.20 -7.70 7.57
N ASP A 61 27.34 -6.79 8.53
CA ASP A 61 26.33 -5.77 8.84
C ASP A 61 25.86 -5.00 7.60
N ALA A 62 26.77 -4.66 6.68
CA ALA A 62 26.47 -3.94 5.45
C ALA A 62 25.58 -4.71 4.44
N TYR A 63 25.55 -6.04 4.50
CA TYR A 63 24.78 -6.90 3.60
C TYR A 63 23.65 -7.64 4.34
N THR A 64 23.50 -7.39 5.64
CA THR A 64 22.51 -8.08 6.45
C THR A 64 21.12 -7.64 5.99
N PRO A 65 20.21 -8.60 5.67
CA PRO A 65 18.85 -8.27 5.30
C PRO A 65 18.16 -7.43 6.39
N SER A 66 17.49 -6.37 5.98
CA SER A 66 16.84 -5.39 6.87
C SER A 66 15.33 -5.32 6.62
N PRO A 67 14.52 -5.01 7.64
CA PRO A 67 13.08 -4.78 7.44
C PRO A 67 12.82 -3.66 6.42
N PHE A 68 11.83 -3.85 5.54
CA PHE A 68 11.34 -2.82 4.63
C PHE A 68 10.46 -1.85 5.44
N SER A 69 11.09 -0.88 6.08
CA SER A 69 10.43 0.20 6.82
C SER A 69 11.29 1.45 6.72
N PHE A 70 10.86 2.37 5.87
CA PHE A 70 11.65 3.54 5.48
C PHE A 70 11.01 4.82 5.99
N PRO A 71 11.75 5.63 6.77
CA PRO A 71 11.29 6.95 7.16
C PRO A 71 11.31 7.88 5.94
N VAL A 72 10.16 8.48 5.65
CA VAL A 72 10.06 9.54 4.65
C VAL A 72 10.52 10.84 5.31
N GLN A 73 11.77 11.22 5.10
CA GLN A 73 12.39 12.36 5.80
C GLN A 73 13.43 13.08 4.96
N ARG A 74 13.64 14.37 5.23
CA ARG A 74 14.82 15.09 4.75
C ARG A 74 16.04 14.69 5.59
N PRO A 75 17.28 14.90 5.07
CA PRO A 75 18.48 14.81 5.90
C PRO A 75 18.34 15.67 7.17
N ASP A 76 18.75 15.12 8.31
CA ASP A 76 18.72 15.77 9.63
C ASP A 76 17.34 16.23 10.15
N HIS A 77 16.25 15.73 9.58
CA HIS A 77 14.88 16.12 9.97
C HIS A 77 14.07 14.97 10.59
N THR A 78 13.01 15.34 11.31
CA THR A 78 12.03 14.37 11.81
C THR A 78 11.24 13.79 10.64
N PRO A 79 10.95 12.48 10.63
CA PRO A 79 10.21 11.87 9.52
C PRO A 79 8.79 12.37 9.40
N GLU A 80 8.40 12.69 8.17
CA GLU A 80 7.04 13.07 7.77
C GLU A 80 6.10 11.86 7.74
N GLY A 81 6.67 10.66 7.57
CA GLY A 81 5.94 9.42 7.53
C GLY A 81 6.85 8.20 7.48
N VAL A 82 6.24 7.04 7.28
CA VAL A 82 6.91 5.75 7.12
C VAL A 82 6.28 5.01 5.95
N LEU A 83 7.12 4.46 5.08
CA LEU A 83 6.76 3.53 4.02
C LEU A 83 7.20 2.13 4.44
N SER A 84 6.29 1.18 4.54
CA SER A 84 6.60 -0.22 4.84
C SER A 84 5.88 -1.17 3.90
N ILE A 85 6.44 -2.37 3.73
CA ILE A 85 5.73 -3.51 3.14
C ILE A 85 5.64 -4.53 4.23
N GLU A 86 4.43 -4.90 4.61
CA GLU A 86 4.18 -5.76 5.77
C GLU A 86 3.50 -7.05 5.33
N SER A 87 3.92 -8.16 5.93
CA SER A 87 3.31 -9.46 5.70
C SER A 87 2.15 -9.68 6.66
N GLN A 88 1.08 -10.30 6.15
CA GLN A 88 -0.11 -10.70 6.90
C GLN A 88 -0.05 -12.19 7.25
N ASP A 89 1.10 -12.65 7.73
CA ASP A 89 1.31 -14.04 8.13
C ASP A 89 0.72 -14.31 9.53
N GLY A 90 -0.61 -14.44 9.62
CA GLY A 90 -1.34 -15.13 10.69
C GLY A 90 -1.27 -14.55 12.12
N GLY A 91 -0.44 -13.56 12.41
CA GLY A 91 -0.37 -12.85 13.69
C GLY A 91 -1.38 -11.71 13.81
N GLU A 92 -1.70 -11.29 15.04
CA GLU A 92 -2.51 -10.08 15.30
C GLU A 92 -1.84 -8.79 14.80
N MET A 93 -0.51 -8.80 14.60
CA MET A 93 0.28 -7.69 14.08
C MET A 93 0.92 -8.07 12.75
N CYS A 94 0.88 -7.13 11.79
CA CYS A 94 1.62 -7.25 10.54
C CYS A 94 3.06 -6.77 10.77
N ASP A 95 4.04 -7.58 10.38
CA ASP A 95 5.46 -7.25 10.50
C ASP A 95 6.06 -6.86 9.14
N PRO A 96 7.00 -5.89 9.09
CA PRO A 96 7.66 -5.53 7.84
C PRO A 96 8.48 -6.69 7.26
N ILE A 97 8.39 -6.88 5.94
CA ILE A 97 9.15 -7.91 5.24
C ILE A 97 10.65 -7.64 5.32
N ILE A 98 11.45 -8.70 5.40
CA ILE A 98 12.90 -8.59 5.38
C ILE A 98 13.40 -8.56 3.93
N THR A 99 14.24 -7.58 3.59
CA THR A 99 14.78 -7.41 2.23
C THR A 99 16.30 -7.24 2.25
N ILE A 100 16.97 -7.76 1.24
CA ILE A 100 18.37 -7.43 0.98
C ILE A 100 18.39 -6.07 0.29
N ARG A 101 19.15 -5.13 0.86
CA ARG A 101 19.17 -3.72 0.44
C ARG A 101 20.47 -3.38 -0.27
N SER A 102 20.35 -2.61 -1.34
CA SER A 102 21.45 -1.84 -1.92
C SER A 102 20.99 -0.39 -2.06
N GLU A 103 21.77 0.54 -1.51
CA GLU A 103 21.50 1.97 -1.56
C GLU A 103 22.55 2.65 -2.43
N LYS A 104 22.11 3.53 -3.33
CA LYS A 104 23.01 4.37 -4.12
C LYS A 104 22.45 5.80 -4.20
N PRO A 105 23.32 6.82 -4.09
CA PRO A 105 22.92 8.18 -4.44
C PRO A 105 22.62 8.26 -5.95
N ALA A 106 21.55 8.94 -6.34
CA ALA A 106 21.30 9.21 -7.75
C ALA A 106 22.16 10.37 -8.23
N HIS A 107 22.96 10.14 -9.27
CA HIS A 107 23.72 11.20 -9.95
C HIS A 107 22.95 11.79 -11.15
N CYS A 108 22.06 11.02 -11.76
CA CYS A 108 21.24 11.47 -12.89
C CYS A 108 19.75 11.54 -12.49
N PRO A 109 18.97 12.40 -13.14
CA PRO A 109 17.52 12.43 -12.94
C PRO A 109 16.85 11.24 -13.62
N ILE A 110 15.77 10.76 -13.01
CA ILE A 110 14.78 9.93 -13.70
C ILE A 110 13.61 10.82 -14.08
N GLU A 111 13.07 10.61 -15.28
CA GLU A 111 11.89 11.30 -15.77
C GLU A 111 10.66 10.40 -15.81
N PHE A 112 9.51 11.01 -15.62
CA PHE A 112 8.22 10.38 -15.88
C PHE A 112 7.23 11.40 -16.42
N SER A 113 6.29 10.93 -17.24
CA SER A 113 5.24 11.77 -17.80
C SER A 113 3.98 11.66 -16.94
N ILE A 114 3.38 12.81 -16.56
CA ILE A 114 2.07 12.83 -15.89
C ILE A 114 0.92 12.90 -16.90
N ASP A 115 1.16 13.56 -18.03
CA ASP A 115 0.28 13.65 -19.18
C ASP A 115 1.10 13.74 -20.49
N ALA A 116 0.46 14.04 -21.61
CA ALA A 116 1.13 14.13 -22.91
C ALA A 116 2.07 15.33 -23.06
N ALA A 117 1.94 16.35 -22.21
CA ALA A 117 2.66 17.63 -22.35
C ALA A 117 3.75 17.80 -21.27
N THR A 118 3.55 17.24 -20.08
CA THR A 118 4.32 17.52 -18.88
C THR A 118 5.16 16.31 -18.49
N LYS A 119 6.48 16.49 -18.58
CA LYS A 119 7.50 15.56 -18.08
C LYS A 119 8.12 16.11 -16.80
N ILE A 120 8.09 15.30 -15.75
CA ILE A 120 8.67 15.64 -14.46
C ILE A 120 10.00 14.92 -14.32
N LYS A 121 11.03 15.66 -13.91
CA LYS A 121 12.36 15.12 -13.56
C LYS A 121 12.51 15.10 -12.05
N PHE A 122 12.94 13.98 -11.50
CA PHE A 122 13.23 13.87 -10.08
C PHE A 122 14.65 13.36 -9.82
N TYR A 123 15.23 13.87 -8.73
CA TYR A 123 16.48 13.43 -8.11
C TYR A 123 16.16 12.88 -6.72
N GLY A 124 17.05 12.05 -6.18
CA GLY A 124 16.78 11.42 -4.91
C GLY A 124 17.63 10.21 -4.60
N GLU A 125 17.43 9.65 -3.41
CA GLU A 125 18.02 8.37 -3.03
C GLU A 125 17.34 7.23 -3.79
N ARG A 126 18.13 6.24 -4.23
CA ARG A 126 17.61 5.04 -4.89
C ARG A 126 17.93 3.83 -4.04
N HIS A 127 16.90 3.10 -3.65
CA HIS A 127 17.00 1.90 -2.85
C HIS A 127 16.52 0.71 -3.67
N LEU A 128 17.39 -0.28 -3.86
CA LEU A 128 17.03 -1.56 -4.43
C LEU A 128 16.76 -2.55 -3.31
N HIS A 129 15.62 -3.21 -3.38
CA HIS A 129 15.14 -4.20 -2.42
C HIS A 129 14.95 -5.53 -3.13
N ALA A 130 15.69 -6.55 -2.70
CA ALA A 130 15.42 -7.92 -3.11
C ALA A 130 14.65 -8.62 -1.99
N PHE A 131 13.44 -9.08 -2.30
CA PHE A 131 12.59 -9.85 -1.42
C PHE A 131 12.56 -11.32 -1.88
N ILE A 132 12.78 -12.24 -0.95
CA ILE A 132 12.69 -13.67 -1.20
C ILE A 132 11.58 -14.23 -0.30
N SER A 133 10.49 -14.70 -0.92
CA SER A 133 9.45 -15.44 -0.21
C SER A 133 9.78 -16.93 -0.20
N HIS A 134 9.39 -17.63 0.86
CA HIS A 134 9.50 -19.08 0.96
C HIS A 134 8.11 -19.68 0.95
N GLN A 135 7.87 -20.66 0.09
CA GLN A 135 6.60 -21.36 0.03
C GLN A 135 6.82 -22.86 -0.03
N PHE A 136 6.10 -23.57 0.82
CA PHE A 136 6.09 -25.02 0.92
C PHE A 136 4.83 -25.59 0.29
N SER A 137 4.89 -26.84 -0.17
CA SER A 137 3.69 -27.53 -0.67
C SER A 137 2.58 -27.55 0.38
N GLY A 138 1.34 -27.31 -0.05
CA GLY A 138 0.17 -27.19 0.83
C GLY A 138 0.04 -25.87 1.60
N SER A 139 1.06 -25.01 1.61
CA SER A 139 1.00 -23.69 2.27
C SER A 139 0.61 -22.57 1.30
N THR A 140 -0.29 -21.69 1.73
CA THR A 140 -0.55 -20.41 1.08
C THR A 140 0.28 -19.32 1.75
N PHE A 141 1.05 -18.57 0.97
CA PHE A 141 1.78 -17.42 1.45
C PHE A 141 0.81 -16.32 1.94
N GLY A 142 1.09 -15.69 3.08
CA GLY A 142 0.27 -14.58 3.59
C GLY A 142 0.30 -13.39 2.64
N GLY A 143 -0.78 -12.60 2.62
CA GLY A 143 -0.83 -11.41 1.76
C GLY A 143 0.24 -10.39 2.16
N LEU A 144 0.82 -9.68 1.19
CA LEU A 144 1.65 -8.51 1.47
C LEU A 144 0.81 -7.25 1.33
N ASN A 145 1.09 -6.26 2.16
CA ASN A 145 0.48 -4.94 2.04
C ASN A 145 1.58 -3.88 1.95
N LEU A 146 1.53 -3.04 0.91
CA LEU A 146 2.28 -1.79 0.87
C LEU A 146 1.54 -0.77 1.74
N ILE A 147 2.21 -0.25 2.75
CA ILE A 147 1.62 0.62 3.75
C ILE A 147 2.38 1.94 3.78
N ALA A 148 1.64 3.02 3.55
CA ALA A 148 2.16 4.38 3.66
C ALA A 148 1.45 5.09 4.81
N ARG A 149 2.22 5.46 5.85
CA ARG A 149 1.73 6.13 7.05
C ARG A 149 2.31 7.52 7.12
N THR A 150 1.46 8.52 7.35
CA THR A 150 1.93 9.88 7.64
C THR A 150 1.91 10.19 9.12
N ARG A 151 2.77 11.11 9.55
CA ARG A 151 2.66 11.75 10.87
C ARG A 151 1.64 12.89 10.82
N GLN A 152 1.37 13.45 11.99
CA GLN A 152 0.51 14.63 12.11
C GLN A 152 1.09 15.80 11.32
N PHE A 153 0.23 16.55 10.62
CA PHE A 153 0.61 17.74 9.87
C PHE A 153 1.72 17.53 8.82
N SER A 154 1.88 16.28 8.41
CA SER A 154 2.88 15.85 7.44
C SER A 154 2.16 15.31 6.21
N SER A 155 2.79 15.45 5.05
CA SER A 155 2.19 15.08 3.77
C SER A 155 3.25 14.77 2.74
N PHE A 156 3.09 13.66 2.04
CA PHE A 156 3.93 13.30 0.91
C PHE A 156 3.08 12.65 -0.19
N ILE A 157 3.63 12.62 -1.39
CA ILE A 157 2.99 11.96 -2.54
C ILE A 157 3.63 10.59 -2.70
N LEU A 158 2.80 9.56 -2.68
CA LEU A 158 3.20 8.20 -3.01
C LEU A 158 2.82 7.93 -4.47
N VAL A 159 3.79 7.57 -5.29
CA VAL A 159 3.60 7.16 -6.68
C VAL A 159 4.11 5.74 -6.85
N VAL A 160 3.27 4.86 -7.36
CA VAL A 160 3.62 3.45 -7.61
C VAL A 160 3.55 3.18 -9.09
N GLY A 161 4.55 2.48 -9.62
CA GLY A 161 4.75 2.33 -11.05
C GLY A 161 5.77 1.25 -11.41
N GLN A 162 6.25 1.32 -12.65
CA GLN A 162 7.28 0.43 -13.18
C GLN A 162 8.48 1.22 -13.66
N ILE A 163 9.64 0.59 -13.69
CA ILE A 163 10.88 1.18 -14.20
C ILE A 163 11.05 0.68 -15.63
N ILE A 164 11.08 1.61 -16.58
CA ILE A 164 11.21 1.29 -18.02
C ILE A 164 12.69 1.25 -18.41
N SER A 165 13.50 2.14 -17.84
CA SER A 165 14.93 2.24 -18.14
C SER A 165 15.71 2.85 -16.97
N SER A 166 17.02 3.05 -17.13
CA SER A 166 17.84 3.77 -16.17
C SER A 166 17.38 5.22 -15.91
N THR A 167 16.68 5.82 -16.87
CA THR A 167 16.25 7.23 -16.83
C THR A 167 14.74 7.43 -16.87
N GLU A 168 13.94 6.38 -17.03
CA GLU A 168 12.49 6.50 -17.24
C GLU A 168 11.68 5.65 -16.26
N PHE A 169 10.67 6.28 -15.66
CA PHE A 169 9.72 5.67 -14.73
C PHE A 169 8.29 5.84 -15.26
N GLU A 170 7.48 4.79 -15.20
CA GLU A 170 6.08 4.81 -15.62
C GLU A 170 5.16 4.78 -14.39
N PRO A 171 4.50 5.89 -14.04
CA PRO A 171 3.60 5.94 -12.91
C PRO A 171 2.27 5.26 -13.26
N ARG A 172 1.86 4.27 -12.47
CA ARG A 172 0.55 3.60 -12.63
C ARG A 172 -0.50 4.17 -11.70
N HIS A 173 -0.11 4.37 -10.44
CA HIS A 173 -0.99 4.87 -9.38
C HIS A 173 -0.30 5.96 -8.59
N ALA A 174 -1.07 6.91 -8.07
CA ALA A 174 -0.55 7.98 -7.24
C ALA A 174 -1.60 8.37 -6.18
N ILE A 175 -1.13 8.73 -4.98
CA ILE A 175 -1.99 9.17 -3.89
C ILE A 175 -1.25 10.16 -2.99
N ILE A 176 -1.95 11.20 -2.57
CA ILE A 176 -1.48 12.12 -1.54
C ILE A 176 -1.85 11.54 -0.17
N VAL A 177 -0.85 11.25 0.65
CA VAL A 177 -1.03 10.80 2.03
C VAL A 177 -0.78 11.99 2.94
N GLN A 178 -1.68 12.28 3.88
CA GLN A 178 -1.56 13.46 4.74
C GLN A 178 -2.18 13.28 6.14
N ASN A 179 -1.69 14.01 7.13
CA ASN A 179 -2.34 14.21 8.44
C ASN A 179 -2.73 12.92 9.21
N LYS A 180 -1.77 12.01 9.44
CA LYS A 180 -2.03 10.69 10.07
C LYS A 180 -2.88 9.75 9.23
N ASP A 181 -3.03 10.02 7.94
CA ASP A 181 -3.58 9.03 7.02
C ASP A 181 -2.63 7.82 6.96
N GLU A 182 -3.24 6.64 6.92
CA GLU A 182 -2.61 5.37 6.62
C GLU A 182 -3.32 4.77 5.40
N VAL A 183 -2.55 4.51 4.35
CA VAL A 183 -3.03 3.85 3.12
C VAL A 183 -2.43 2.46 3.10
N LEU A 184 -3.31 1.45 3.03
CA LEU A 184 -2.95 0.04 2.85
C LEU A 184 -3.32 -0.39 1.44
N ILE A 185 -2.32 -0.89 0.71
CA ILE A 185 -2.47 -1.38 -0.66
C ILE A 185 -2.06 -2.86 -0.67
N PRO A 186 -3.01 -3.80 -0.80
CA PRO A 186 -2.68 -5.22 -0.91
C PRO A 186 -1.89 -5.50 -2.19
N LEU A 187 -0.86 -6.34 -2.07
CA LEU A 187 0.01 -6.74 -3.16
C LEU A 187 -0.32 -8.19 -3.56
N LEU A 188 -0.56 -8.41 -4.84
CA LEU A 188 -0.86 -9.71 -5.43
C LEU A 188 0.42 -10.26 -6.08
N LEU A 189 0.81 -11.47 -5.70
CA LEU A 189 2.05 -12.09 -6.17
C LEU A 189 1.75 -13.10 -7.27
N GLU A 190 2.28 -12.87 -8.48
CA GLU A 190 2.20 -13.78 -9.63
C GLU A 190 3.57 -14.38 -9.93
N LYS A 191 3.66 -15.71 -10.00
CA LYS A 191 4.94 -16.41 -10.18
C LYS A 191 5.20 -16.72 -11.65
N ILE A 192 6.40 -16.42 -12.10
CA ILE A 192 6.90 -16.80 -13.43
C ILE A 192 7.64 -18.15 -13.31
N PRO A 193 7.58 -19.03 -14.33
CA PRO A 193 8.37 -20.27 -14.35
C PRO A 193 9.88 -20.03 -14.19
N ALA A 194 10.55 -20.96 -13.48
CA ALA A 194 11.99 -20.93 -13.26
C ALA A 194 12.80 -21.00 -14.58
N ALA A 195 14.03 -20.48 -14.53
CA ALA A 195 14.89 -20.33 -15.72
C ALA A 195 15.22 -21.64 -16.42
N GLN A 196 15.50 -22.71 -15.67
CA GLN A 196 15.90 -24.00 -16.23
C GLN A 196 14.71 -24.72 -16.90
N GLY A 197 13.56 -24.81 -16.21
CA GLY A 197 12.35 -25.38 -16.81
C GLY A 197 11.91 -24.67 -18.10
N GLY A 198 12.23 -23.38 -18.26
CA GLY A 198 12.04 -22.67 -19.53
C GLY A 198 13.02 -23.06 -20.63
N LYS A 199 14.28 -23.39 -20.31
CA LYS A 199 15.31 -23.77 -21.29
C LYS A 199 15.04 -25.13 -21.92
N ASP A 200 14.67 -26.12 -21.12
CA ASP A 200 14.38 -27.47 -21.62
C ASP A 200 13.17 -27.45 -22.56
N ALA A 201 12.16 -26.64 -22.22
CA ALA A 201 11.00 -26.41 -23.08
C ALA A 201 11.40 -25.67 -24.39
N LEU A 202 12.35 -24.74 -24.33
CA LEU A 202 12.82 -23.96 -25.49
C LEU A 202 13.53 -24.80 -26.55
N GLU A 203 14.31 -25.82 -26.15
CA GLU A 203 15.08 -26.66 -27.10
C GLU A 203 14.18 -27.45 -28.06
N SER A 204 12.94 -27.75 -27.65
CA SER A 204 11.95 -28.47 -28.45
C SER A 204 11.22 -27.60 -29.49
N LEU A 205 11.38 -26.28 -29.44
CA LEU A 205 10.61 -25.32 -30.25
C LEU A 205 11.37 -24.87 -31.50
N SER A 206 10.64 -24.39 -32.51
CA SER A 206 11.25 -23.83 -33.72
C SER A 206 12.04 -22.53 -33.43
N PRO A 207 13.02 -22.13 -34.26
CA PRO A 207 13.82 -20.93 -34.02
C PRO A 207 13.01 -19.63 -33.88
N GLU A 208 11.89 -19.51 -34.58
CA GLU A 208 10.98 -18.36 -34.47
C GLU A 208 10.23 -18.36 -33.13
N GLN A 209 9.74 -19.53 -32.71
CA GLN A 209 9.10 -19.70 -31.40
C GLN A 209 10.09 -19.46 -30.26
N GLN A 210 11.34 -19.90 -30.40
CA GLN A 210 12.39 -19.63 -29.42
C GLN A 210 12.67 -18.13 -29.28
N ARG A 211 12.73 -17.38 -30.38
CA ARG A 211 12.88 -15.92 -30.35
C ARG A 211 11.71 -15.26 -29.63
N PHE A 212 10.49 -15.68 -29.94
CA PHE A 212 9.30 -15.19 -29.29
C PHE A 212 9.30 -15.47 -27.77
N VAL A 213 9.56 -16.71 -27.36
CA VAL A 213 9.57 -17.10 -25.93
C VAL A 213 10.68 -16.38 -25.17
N LYS A 214 11.87 -16.19 -25.77
CA LYS A 214 12.95 -15.42 -25.15
C LYS A 214 12.56 -13.95 -24.95
N ALA A 215 11.95 -13.31 -25.95
CA ALA A 215 11.46 -11.93 -25.85
C ALA A 215 10.28 -11.80 -24.86
N PHE A 216 9.39 -12.79 -24.82
CA PHE A 216 8.29 -12.82 -23.86
C PHE A 216 8.80 -12.98 -22.42
N ARG A 217 9.82 -13.83 -22.20
CA ARG A 217 10.46 -13.97 -20.89
C ARG A 217 11.18 -12.69 -20.46
N SER A 218 11.90 -12.00 -21.35
CA SER A 218 12.52 -10.72 -20.99
C SER A 218 11.47 -9.68 -20.59
N MET A 219 10.36 -9.59 -21.33
CA MET A 219 9.23 -8.72 -21.00
C MET A 219 8.59 -9.08 -19.64
N GLN A 220 8.48 -10.36 -19.31
CA GLN A 220 8.00 -10.82 -18.00
C GLN A 220 8.97 -10.46 -16.87
N LEU A 221 10.29 -10.59 -17.10
CA LEU A 221 11.32 -10.24 -16.12
C LEU A 221 11.38 -8.73 -15.86
N GLU A 222 11.22 -7.90 -16.89
CA GLU A 222 11.10 -6.44 -16.73
C GLU A 222 9.88 -6.08 -15.85
N SER A 223 8.78 -6.80 -16.00
CA SER A 223 7.57 -6.60 -15.19
C SER A 223 7.71 -7.01 -13.72
N THR A 224 8.81 -7.67 -13.31
CA THR A 224 9.05 -8.05 -11.90
C THR A 224 9.50 -6.88 -11.02
N LEU A 225 9.90 -5.76 -11.62
CA LEU A 225 10.35 -4.58 -10.90
C LEU A 225 9.16 -3.69 -10.55
N LEU A 226 8.83 -3.63 -9.26
CA LEU A 226 7.89 -2.67 -8.72
C LEU A 226 8.65 -1.40 -8.29
N GLY A 227 8.32 -0.26 -8.89
CA GLY A 227 8.86 1.03 -8.47
C GLY A 227 7.89 1.75 -7.54
N VAL A 228 8.36 2.13 -6.36
CA VAL A 228 7.63 2.96 -5.38
C VAL A 228 8.41 4.25 -5.18
N LEU A 229 7.87 5.34 -5.68
CA LEU A 229 8.44 6.68 -5.61
C LEU A 229 7.71 7.48 -4.52
N VAL A 230 8.47 8.03 -3.58
CA VAL A 230 7.98 8.93 -2.54
C VAL A 230 8.53 10.34 -2.78
N ILE A 231 7.64 11.31 -2.88
CA ILE A 231 7.99 12.72 -3.11
C ILE A 231 7.57 13.55 -1.91
N GLN A 232 8.53 14.24 -1.29
CA GLN A 232 8.28 15.12 -0.16
C GLN A 232 7.73 16.47 -0.64
N ILE A 233 6.59 16.89 -0.12
CA ILE A 233 5.89 18.09 -0.62
C ILE A 233 6.52 19.38 -0.10
N LYS A 234 6.83 19.45 1.20
CA LYS A 234 7.33 20.68 1.82
C LYS A 234 8.60 21.24 1.17
N PRO A 235 9.66 20.46 0.89
CA PRO A 235 10.88 21.04 0.29
C PRO A 235 10.63 21.51 -1.15
N GLN A 236 9.74 20.84 -1.91
CA GLN A 236 9.36 21.34 -3.23
C GLN A 236 8.51 22.61 -3.14
N LEU A 237 7.64 22.72 -2.14
CA LEU A 237 6.84 23.92 -1.91
C LEU A 237 7.69 25.13 -1.50
N GLU A 238 8.73 24.93 -0.69
CA GLU A 238 9.72 25.97 -0.36
C GLU A 238 10.40 26.49 -1.62
N ARG A 239 10.84 25.58 -2.49
CA ARG A 239 11.48 25.94 -3.77
C ARG A 239 10.51 26.63 -4.74
N LEU A 240 9.27 26.15 -4.83
CA LEU A 240 8.24 26.73 -5.68
C LEU A 240 7.93 28.19 -5.31
N LEU A 241 7.96 28.49 -4.00
CA LEU A 241 7.64 29.82 -3.47
C LEU A 241 8.86 30.74 -3.34
N ASN A 242 10.04 30.30 -3.80
CA ASN A 242 11.33 30.99 -3.62
C ASN A 242 11.66 31.28 -2.14
N LEU A 243 11.34 30.34 -1.25
CA LEU A 243 11.69 30.39 0.16
C LEU A 243 12.98 29.60 0.42
N PRO A 244 13.81 29.99 1.40
CA PRO A 244 14.96 29.20 1.81
C PRO A 244 14.51 27.87 2.41
N SER A 245 15.42 26.90 2.42
CA SER A 245 15.20 25.59 3.03
C SER A 245 14.74 25.72 4.48
N ASP A 246 13.75 24.91 4.84
CA ASP A 246 13.13 24.84 6.18
C ASP A 246 12.30 26.08 6.57
N GLY A 247 12.04 26.98 5.62
CA GLY A 247 11.21 28.17 5.82
C GLY A 247 9.77 27.83 6.23
N LEU A 248 9.23 26.70 5.77
CA LEU A 248 7.86 26.26 6.06
C LEU A 248 7.76 25.28 7.24
N THR A 249 8.89 24.81 7.80
CA THR A 249 8.91 23.79 8.85
C THR A 249 8.13 24.22 10.11
N LYS A 250 8.16 25.51 10.45
CA LYS A 250 7.43 26.06 11.62
C LYS A 250 6.01 26.54 11.28
N GLU A 251 5.65 26.59 9.99
CA GLU A 251 4.44 27.24 9.49
C GLU A 251 3.39 26.21 9.02
N ILE A 252 2.91 25.40 9.97
CA ILE A 252 1.95 24.33 9.72
C ILE A 252 0.65 24.85 9.11
N ALA A 253 0.09 25.92 9.67
CA ALA A 253 -1.18 26.49 9.20
C ALA A 253 -1.07 27.06 7.78
N LEU A 254 0.07 27.67 7.44
CA LEU A 254 0.32 28.18 6.09
C LEU A 254 0.42 27.03 5.09
N THR A 255 1.16 25.97 5.44
CA THR A 255 1.33 24.79 4.58
C THR A 255 -0.01 24.12 4.28
N GLN A 256 -0.88 23.96 5.29
CA GLN A 256 -2.22 23.40 5.09
C GLN A 256 -3.10 24.25 4.17
N LYS A 257 -3.02 25.58 4.30
CA LYS A 257 -3.74 26.50 3.42
C LYS A 257 -3.23 26.43 1.99
N LEU A 258 -1.92 26.43 1.79
CA LEU A 258 -1.29 26.29 0.48
C LEU A 258 -1.72 24.98 -0.20
N MET A 259 -1.64 23.86 0.53
CA MET A 259 -2.11 22.57 0.04
C MET A 259 -3.57 22.60 -0.39
N LYS A 260 -4.44 23.24 0.39
CA LYS A 260 -5.85 23.40 0.04
C LYS A 260 -6.03 24.25 -1.22
N LEU A 261 -5.27 25.34 -1.37
CA LEU A 261 -5.32 26.21 -2.56
C LEU A 261 -4.89 25.49 -3.84
N PHE A 262 -3.83 24.69 -3.78
CA PHE A 262 -3.36 23.92 -4.93
C PHE A 262 -4.29 22.75 -5.29
N ILE A 263 -4.76 21.99 -4.30
CA ILE A 263 -5.59 20.79 -4.54
C ILE A 263 -7.04 21.16 -4.88
N GLU A 264 -7.70 22.01 -4.08
CA GLU A 264 -9.14 22.27 -4.25
C GLU A 264 -9.44 23.37 -5.28
N TYR A 265 -8.55 24.36 -5.41
CA TYR A 265 -8.81 25.56 -6.22
C TYR A 265 -7.88 25.71 -7.42
N GLN A 266 -6.87 24.82 -7.57
CA GLN A 266 -5.94 24.80 -8.70
C GLN A 266 -5.36 26.20 -9.02
N ILE A 267 -4.92 26.91 -7.99
CA ILE A 267 -4.35 28.26 -8.15
C ILE A 267 -2.92 28.14 -8.69
N PRO A 268 -2.54 28.88 -9.75
CA PRO A 268 -1.17 28.92 -10.25
C PRO A 268 -0.18 29.39 -9.17
N SER A 269 0.97 28.71 -9.10
CA SER A 269 2.00 28.96 -8.10
C SER A 269 2.63 30.35 -8.18
N ASP A 270 2.67 30.96 -9.38
CA ASP A 270 3.24 32.28 -9.58
C ASP A 270 2.51 33.38 -8.79
N MET A 271 1.20 33.24 -8.56
CA MET A 271 0.41 34.20 -7.77
C MET A 271 0.73 34.17 -6.27
N LEU A 272 1.38 33.10 -5.81
CA LEU A 272 1.69 32.86 -4.40
C LEU A 272 3.20 32.95 -4.11
N SER A 273 4.03 32.88 -5.15
CA SER A 273 5.49 32.94 -5.05
C SER A 273 5.99 34.29 -4.52
N TYR A 274 7.11 34.26 -3.79
CA TYR A 274 7.78 35.47 -3.33
C TYR A 274 8.55 36.12 -4.50
N ASP A 275 8.33 37.41 -4.69
CA ASP A 275 8.83 38.24 -5.80
C ASP A 275 9.87 39.29 -5.38
N GLY A 276 10.36 39.23 -4.13
CA GLY A 276 11.36 40.17 -3.61
C GLY A 276 12.80 39.68 -3.72
N GLU A 277 13.72 40.41 -3.06
CA GLU A 277 15.14 40.05 -2.99
C GLU A 277 15.38 38.74 -2.22
N GLU A 278 16.20 37.85 -2.78
CA GLU A 278 16.49 36.52 -2.21
C GLU A 278 17.16 36.59 -0.81
N ASP A 279 17.90 37.66 -0.53
CA ASP A 279 18.59 37.89 0.75
C ASP A 279 17.71 38.49 1.86
N ALA A 280 16.43 38.77 1.57
CA ALA A 280 15.51 39.31 2.58
C ALA A 280 15.35 38.32 3.75
N PRO A 281 15.19 38.80 5.00
CA PRO A 281 15.00 37.90 6.14
C PRO A 281 13.74 37.05 5.95
N LEU A 282 13.84 35.75 6.30
CA LEU A 282 12.75 34.77 6.16
C LEU A 282 11.40 35.25 6.70
N ARG A 283 11.41 36.03 7.80
CA ARG A 283 10.19 36.60 8.39
C ARG A 283 9.41 37.47 7.41
N ASP A 284 10.11 38.30 6.64
CA ASP A 284 9.49 39.25 5.71
C ASP A 284 9.02 38.52 4.45
N GLN A 285 9.78 37.52 3.99
CA GLN A 285 9.38 36.63 2.90
C GLN A 285 8.06 35.90 3.25
N LEU A 286 8.00 35.28 4.43
CA LEU A 286 6.80 34.60 4.92
C LEU A 286 5.61 35.57 5.12
N ALA A 287 5.87 36.81 5.55
CA ALA A 287 4.81 37.80 5.72
C ALA A 287 4.14 38.14 4.38
N LYS A 288 4.92 38.32 3.31
CA LYS A 288 4.36 38.56 1.96
C LYS A 288 3.60 37.34 1.43
N VAL A 289 4.16 36.14 1.55
CA VAL A 289 3.46 34.91 1.11
C VAL A 289 2.15 34.72 1.88
N LYS A 290 2.15 34.97 3.20
CA LYS A 290 0.91 34.95 4.02
C LYS A 290 -0.10 35.99 3.55
N GLU A 291 0.36 37.17 3.14
CA GLU A 291 -0.51 38.20 2.59
C GLU A 291 -1.14 37.77 1.26
N TYR A 292 -0.35 37.20 0.34
CA TYR A 292 -0.84 36.67 -0.93
C TYR A 292 -1.87 35.56 -0.74
N VAL A 293 -1.58 34.59 0.13
CA VAL A 293 -2.52 33.53 0.52
C VAL A 293 -3.80 34.11 1.10
N LYS A 294 -3.69 35.09 2.01
CA LYS A 294 -4.86 35.73 2.63
C LYS A 294 -5.73 36.46 1.60
N ARG A 295 -5.12 37.20 0.68
CA ARG A 295 -5.85 37.89 -0.40
C ARG A 295 -6.65 36.91 -1.26
N MET A 296 -6.07 35.73 -1.55
CA MET A 296 -6.76 34.67 -2.29
C MET A 296 -7.88 34.02 -1.48
N GLU A 297 -7.65 33.72 -0.20
CA GLU A 297 -8.68 33.20 0.70
C GLU A 297 -9.87 34.16 0.80
N ASP A 298 -9.62 35.46 0.99
CA ASP A 298 -10.67 36.49 1.05
C ASP A 298 -11.46 36.57 -0.27
N MET A 299 -10.80 36.43 -1.42
CA MET A 299 -11.46 36.40 -2.72
C MET A 299 -12.36 35.16 -2.89
N ILE A 300 -11.86 33.99 -2.49
CA ILE A 300 -12.58 32.72 -2.53
C ILE A 300 -13.81 32.79 -1.61
N GLU A 301 -13.65 33.29 -0.39
CA GLU A 301 -14.73 33.39 0.59
C GLU A 301 -15.82 34.34 0.13
N ARG A 302 -15.45 35.49 -0.46
CA ARG A 302 -16.43 36.41 -1.09
C ARG A 302 -17.18 35.74 -2.23
N THR A 303 -16.50 34.94 -3.05
CA THR A 303 -17.10 34.25 -4.19
C THR A 303 -18.04 33.14 -3.73
N LYS A 304 -17.62 32.32 -2.76
CA LYS A 304 -18.47 31.28 -2.15
C LYS A 304 -19.67 31.89 -1.43
N GLY A 305 -19.49 33.00 -0.72
CA GLY A 305 -20.57 33.72 -0.06
C GLY A 305 -21.64 34.20 -1.04
N LYS A 306 -21.22 34.77 -2.17
CA LYS A 306 -22.14 35.15 -3.27
C LYS A 306 -22.86 33.93 -3.86
N GLN A 307 -22.14 32.85 -4.15
CA GLN A 307 -22.74 31.62 -4.68
C GLN A 307 -23.78 31.01 -3.73
N LEU A 308 -23.49 31.01 -2.42
CA LEU A 308 -24.42 30.54 -1.39
C LEU A 308 -25.66 31.43 -1.28
N ALA A 309 -25.49 32.76 -1.34
CA ALA A 309 -26.60 33.71 -1.33
C ALA A 309 -27.51 33.52 -2.55
N ASP A 310 -26.92 33.41 -3.75
CA ASP A 310 -27.66 33.16 -5.00
C ASP A 310 -28.37 31.80 -4.98
N ALA A 311 -27.71 30.75 -4.47
CA ALA A 311 -28.32 29.43 -4.33
C ALA A 311 -29.48 29.44 -3.33
N LYS A 312 -29.34 30.15 -2.20
CA LYS A 312 -30.40 30.33 -1.21
C LYS A 312 -31.58 31.09 -1.79
N GLN A 313 -31.34 32.18 -2.50
CA GLN A 313 -32.37 32.96 -3.17
C GLN A 313 -33.10 32.14 -4.24
N ARG A 314 -32.39 31.32 -5.02
CA ARG A 314 -32.99 30.38 -5.98
C ARG A 314 -33.84 29.31 -5.28
N GLN A 315 -33.39 28.79 -4.14
CA GLN A 315 -34.14 27.80 -3.37
C GLN A 315 -35.39 28.42 -2.74
N GLU A 316 -35.32 29.66 -2.26
CA GLU A 316 -36.45 30.43 -1.75
C GLU A 316 -37.47 30.74 -2.85
N TYR A 317 -37.01 31.19 -4.03
CA TYR A 317 -37.88 31.38 -5.19
C TYR A 317 -38.55 30.08 -5.64
N ARG A 318 -37.83 28.96 -5.64
CA ARG A 318 -38.38 27.63 -5.94
C ARG A 318 -39.44 27.19 -4.94
N LYS A 319 -39.21 27.44 -3.64
CA LYS A 319 -40.20 27.17 -2.58
C LYS A 319 -41.43 28.07 -2.71
N ALA A 320 -41.24 29.36 -3.00
CA ALA A 320 -42.35 30.29 -3.23
C ALA A 320 -43.19 29.89 -4.46
N GLN A 321 -42.54 29.42 -5.53
CA GLN A 321 -43.26 28.87 -6.69
C GLN A 321 -44.02 27.59 -6.36
N SER A 322 -43.45 26.66 -5.57
CA SER A 322 -44.20 25.47 -5.14
C SER A 322 -45.39 25.82 -4.24
N ASP A 323 -45.22 26.79 -3.33
CA ASP A 323 -46.29 27.26 -2.45
C ASP A 323 -47.40 27.99 -3.23
N TYR A 324 -47.03 28.75 -4.28
CA TYR A 324 -47.99 29.38 -5.19
C TYR A 324 -48.79 28.34 -5.99
N VAL A 325 -48.13 27.30 -6.53
CA VAL A 325 -48.83 26.21 -7.23
C VAL A 325 -49.76 25.47 -6.28
N GLN A 326 -49.35 25.16 -5.05
CA GLN A 326 -50.20 24.48 -4.07
C GLN A 326 -51.40 25.33 -3.63
N THR A 327 -51.23 26.65 -3.48
CA THR A 327 -52.33 27.59 -3.17
C THR A 327 -53.31 27.75 -4.34
N THR A 328 -52.81 27.72 -5.58
CA THR A 328 -53.65 27.81 -6.79
C THR A 328 -54.45 26.52 -7.02
N VAL A 329 -53.88 25.35 -6.75
CA VAL A 329 -54.61 24.07 -6.83
C VAL A 329 -55.70 24.00 -5.76
N VAL A 330 -55.47 24.50 -4.54
CA VAL A 330 -56.50 24.59 -3.49
C VAL A 330 -57.60 25.60 -3.87
N SER A 331 -57.26 26.74 -4.49
CA SER A 331 -58.22 27.77 -4.95
C SER A 331 -59.07 27.35 -6.16
N VAL A 332 -58.55 26.51 -7.05
CA VAL A 332 -59.32 25.97 -8.19
C VAL A 332 -60.21 24.81 -7.73
N THR A 333 -59.80 24.02 -6.74
CA THR A 333 -60.69 23.02 -6.12
C THR A 333 -61.77 23.63 -5.21
N SER A 334 -61.54 24.79 -4.58
CA SER A 334 -62.55 25.45 -3.73
C SER A 334 -63.62 26.22 -4.52
N THR A 335 -63.38 26.51 -5.80
CA THR A 335 -64.37 27.15 -6.68
C THR A 335 -65.23 26.11 -7.42
N PHE A 336 -64.76 24.86 -7.57
CA PHE A 336 -65.54 23.79 -8.19
C PHE A 336 -66.42 23.02 -7.19
N SER A 337 -66.17 23.11 -5.88
CA SER A 337 -66.92 22.35 -4.86
C SER A 337 -68.22 23.01 -4.35
N ASN A 338 -68.54 24.23 -4.76
CA ASN A 338 -69.77 24.94 -4.35
C ASN A 338 -70.95 24.81 -5.35
N PHE A 339 -70.85 23.97 -6.38
CA PHE A 339 -71.91 23.82 -7.40
C PHE A 339 -72.60 22.44 -7.45
N PHE A 340 -72.17 21.44 -6.67
CA PHE A 340 -72.93 20.19 -6.51
C PHE A 340 -73.08 19.84 -5.04
N GLY A 341 -74.21 20.27 -4.47
CA GLY A 341 -74.74 19.71 -3.24
C GLY A 341 -75.47 18.40 -3.52
N GLY A 342 -75.23 17.40 -2.68
CA GLY A 342 -76.12 16.26 -2.49
C GLY A 342 -75.41 14.91 -2.39
N GLY A 343 -75.51 14.25 -1.24
CA GLY A 343 -75.36 12.80 -1.14
C GLY A 343 -74.44 12.32 -0.04
N SER A 344 -75.03 11.66 0.95
CA SER A 344 -74.43 11.00 2.11
C SER A 344 -73.50 9.83 1.74
N SER A 345 -72.47 9.58 2.56
CA SER A 345 -72.37 8.40 3.45
C SER A 345 -70.95 8.18 3.99
N THR A 346 -70.86 8.11 5.32
CA THR A 346 -70.12 7.14 6.14
C THR A 346 -68.80 6.54 5.61
N GLN A 347 -67.68 6.73 6.33
CA GLN A 347 -67.16 5.75 7.30
C GLN A 347 -65.83 6.18 7.96
N LYS A 348 -65.76 5.88 9.26
CA LYS A 348 -64.69 5.97 10.27
C LYS A 348 -63.24 5.73 9.79
N GLY A 349 -62.32 6.46 10.41
CA GLY A 349 -60.93 6.07 10.58
C GLY A 349 -60.14 7.09 11.38
N GLY A 350 -60.28 7.08 12.71
CA GLY A 350 -59.51 7.94 13.60
C GLY A 350 -58.12 7.35 13.89
N HIS A 351 -57.11 8.21 13.95
CA HIS A 351 -55.97 7.98 14.85
C HIS A 351 -55.42 9.30 15.39
N LEU A 352 -55.24 9.29 16.71
CA LEU A 352 -54.92 10.39 17.59
C LEU A 352 -53.42 10.75 17.62
N ALA A 353 -53.21 12.06 17.72
CA ALA A 353 -52.33 12.78 18.64
C ALA A 353 -51.15 12.04 19.29
N GLY A 354 -49.97 12.62 19.05
CA GLY A 354 -48.81 12.46 19.91
C GLY A 354 -49.05 13.03 21.31
N GLY A 355 -48.50 12.35 22.30
CA GLY A 355 -48.46 12.76 23.69
C GLY A 355 -47.14 12.30 24.31
N LYS A 356 -46.40 13.26 24.84
CA LYS A 356 -45.19 13.12 25.65
C LYS A 356 -45.37 12.11 26.78
N SER A 357 -44.28 11.44 27.18
CA SER A 357 -44.06 11.12 28.59
C SER A 357 -42.56 11.09 28.90
N GLY A 358 -42.20 11.65 30.04
CA GLY A 358 -40.96 11.37 30.75
C GLY A 358 -41.26 10.49 31.97
N SER A 359 -40.24 9.79 32.47
CA SER A 359 -40.14 9.19 33.81
C SER A 359 -38.68 8.71 33.94
N VAL A 360 -37.82 9.23 34.82
CA VAL A 360 -37.69 9.00 36.28
C VAL A 360 -37.55 7.52 36.67
N GLY A 361 -36.38 7.20 37.23
CA GLY A 361 -36.20 6.39 38.43
C GLY A 361 -35.86 4.91 38.26
N GLY A 362 -34.76 4.45 38.88
CA GLY A 362 -34.57 3.02 39.17
C GLY A 362 -33.14 2.60 39.51
N VAL A 363 -32.88 2.38 40.80
CA VAL A 363 -31.62 1.97 41.45
C VAL A 363 -31.45 0.44 41.46
N SER A 364 -30.21 -0.05 41.39
CA SER A 364 -29.62 -1.21 42.13
C SER A 364 -28.23 -1.47 41.53
N GLY A 365 -27.14 -1.80 42.22
CA GLY A 365 -26.88 -2.40 43.52
C GLY A 365 -25.72 -3.39 43.29
N GLY A 366 -24.55 -3.22 43.94
CA GLY A 366 -23.38 -4.12 43.84
C GLY A 366 -23.60 -5.52 44.44
N PRO A 367 -22.58 -6.34 44.79
CA PRO A 367 -21.18 -5.97 45.07
C PRO A 367 -20.06 -7.00 44.67
N ALA A 368 -18.81 -6.54 44.87
CA ALA A 368 -17.59 -7.15 45.46
C ALA A 368 -17.26 -8.67 45.43
N GLY A 369 -15.94 -8.92 45.30
CA GLY A 369 -15.19 -10.05 45.88
C GLY A 369 -14.43 -10.86 44.82
N GLY A 370 -13.14 -11.21 44.93
CA GLY A 370 -12.12 -11.08 45.97
C GLY A 370 -10.83 -11.74 45.45
N ALA A 371 -9.76 -11.60 46.22
CA ALA A 371 -8.40 -12.11 46.01
C ALA A 371 -8.34 -13.62 45.73
N ASP A 372 -7.32 -14.12 45.01
CA ASP A 372 -6.18 -14.75 45.70
C ASP A 372 -4.98 -15.10 44.78
N GLU A 373 -3.81 -14.99 45.41
CA GLU A 373 -2.58 -15.81 45.31
C GLU A 373 -1.97 -16.28 43.96
N SER A 374 -0.73 -15.82 43.74
CA SER A 374 0.39 -16.56 43.10
C SER A 374 0.77 -17.80 43.95
N PRO A 375 1.58 -18.82 43.55
CA PRO A 375 2.90 -18.64 42.91
C PRO A 375 3.45 -19.82 42.03
N VAL A 376 4.73 -19.68 41.65
CA VAL A 376 5.76 -20.72 41.40
C VAL A 376 6.09 -21.09 39.95
N SER A 377 7.28 -20.61 39.56
CA SER A 377 8.16 -21.12 38.50
C SER A 377 8.72 -22.50 38.84
N PRO A 378 9.15 -23.28 37.84
CA PRO A 378 10.54 -23.75 37.90
C PRO A 378 11.33 -23.50 36.62
N GLN A 379 12.56 -23.01 36.82
CA GLN A 379 13.71 -23.17 35.93
C GLN A 379 14.00 -24.64 35.67
N GLU A 380 14.66 -24.91 34.55
CA GLU A 380 15.65 -25.98 34.24
C GLU A 380 15.56 -26.27 32.72
N LYS A 381 16.60 -26.47 31.92
CA LYS A 381 18.05 -26.62 32.09
C LYS A 381 18.65 -26.36 30.71
N GLU A 382 19.70 -25.54 30.66
CA GLU A 382 20.62 -25.50 29.52
C GLU A 382 21.31 -26.86 29.41
N SER A 383 21.30 -27.46 28.22
CA SER A 383 22.18 -28.57 27.88
C SER A 383 23.11 -28.14 26.76
N HIS A 384 24.38 -28.12 27.14
CA HIS A 384 25.57 -28.00 26.32
C HIS A 384 25.53 -29.06 25.22
N PHE A 385 25.61 -28.66 23.95
CA PHE A 385 25.83 -29.59 22.84
C PHE A 385 27.20 -29.26 22.24
N ASP A 386 28.14 -30.17 22.45
CA ASP A 386 29.52 -30.07 21.99
C ASP A 386 29.57 -30.17 20.46
N LEU A 387 30.26 -29.21 19.84
CA LEU A 387 30.60 -29.21 18.42
C LEU A 387 31.88 -30.01 18.22
N GLU A 388 31.77 -31.22 17.66
CA GLU A 388 32.91 -31.89 17.04
C GLU A 388 33.18 -31.24 15.68
N GLN A 389 34.30 -30.53 15.59
CA GLN A 389 34.89 -30.02 14.35
C GLN A 389 35.43 -31.20 13.53
N SER A 390 34.94 -31.34 12.30
CA SER A 390 35.64 -32.08 11.24
C SER A 390 35.94 -31.10 10.11
N ASP A 391 37.24 -30.86 9.92
CA ASP A 391 37.83 -30.12 8.81
C ASP A 391 37.77 -30.98 7.55
N GLU A 392 37.02 -30.57 6.53
CA GLU A 392 37.22 -31.03 5.14
C GLU A 392 36.99 -29.88 4.14
N ASP A 393 38.10 -29.39 3.60
CA ASP A 393 38.36 -28.87 2.24
C ASP A 393 37.27 -28.09 1.47
N GLU A 394 37.32 -26.76 1.54
CA GLU A 394 36.65 -25.81 0.63
C GLU A 394 37.50 -25.55 -0.63
N PRO A 395 36.97 -25.70 -1.87
CA PRO A 395 37.67 -25.32 -3.08
C PRO A 395 37.55 -23.82 -3.37
N ASP A 396 38.72 -23.22 -3.59
CA ASP A 396 38.98 -21.83 -4.00
C ASP A 396 38.34 -21.49 -5.36
N CYS A 397 37.22 -20.78 -5.35
CA CYS A 397 36.82 -19.94 -6.49
C CYS A 397 35.80 -18.87 -6.08
N LEU A 398 36.24 -17.60 -6.05
CA LEU A 398 35.55 -16.37 -6.50
C LEU A 398 36.26 -15.12 -5.94
N ARG A 399 37.51 -14.88 -6.37
CA ARG A 399 38.12 -13.55 -6.30
C ARG A 399 38.02 -12.89 -7.67
N THR A 400 36.85 -12.35 -7.99
CA THR A 400 36.75 -11.32 -9.02
C THR A 400 37.02 -9.96 -8.39
N SER A 401 38.03 -9.31 -8.93
CA SER A 401 38.53 -7.98 -8.60
C SER A 401 37.40 -6.93 -8.54
N PHE A 402 37.15 -6.37 -7.36
CA PHE A 402 36.44 -5.10 -7.23
C PHE A 402 37.38 -3.96 -7.62
N GLY A 403 37.45 -3.70 -8.93
CA GLY A 403 37.96 -2.43 -9.44
C GLY A 403 36.96 -1.33 -9.09
N GLU A 404 37.46 -0.25 -8.51
CA GLU A 404 36.73 1.00 -8.29
C GLU A 404 36.41 1.61 -9.66
N VAL A 405 35.21 1.33 -10.16
CA VAL A 405 34.69 1.90 -11.41
C VAL A 405 34.00 3.21 -11.07
N VAL A 406 34.51 4.30 -11.66
CA VAL A 406 33.85 5.61 -11.71
C VAL A 406 32.42 5.41 -12.21
N GLY A 407 31.44 5.79 -11.38
CA GLY A 407 30.08 5.22 -11.39
C GLY A 407 29.34 5.31 -12.72
N GLU A 408 29.27 4.17 -13.43
CA GLU A 408 28.21 3.94 -14.41
C GLU A 408 26.86 3.88 -13.67
N GLU A 409 25.89 4.62 -14.19
CA GLU A 409 24.52 4.58 -13.70
C GLU A 409 23.93 3.17 -13.90
N VAL A 410 23.45 2.57 -12.81
CA VAL A 410 22.92 1.20 -12.85
C VAL A 410 21.56 1.22 -13.53
N ASP A 411 21.45 0.53 -14.66
CA ASP A 411 20.17 0.20 -15.26
C ASP A 411 19.49 -0.92 -14.45
N TYR A 412 18.46 -0.55 -13.68
CA TYR A 412 17.71 -1.48 -12.84
C TYR A 412 17.01 -2.57 -13.66
N THR A 413 16.65 -2.30 -14.91
CA THR A 413 15.93 -3.24 -15.77
C THR A 413 16.75 -4.47 -16.15
N GLN A 414 18.08 -4.37 -16.10
CA GLN A 414 18.98 -5.49 -16.37
C GLN A 414 19.13 -6.42 -15.16
N ILE A 415 18.75 -5.97 -13.95
CA ILE A 415 18.97 -6.73 -12.71
C ILE A 415 18.20 -8.06 -12.71
N PRO A 416 16.88 -8.11 -13.00
CA PRO A 416 16.15 -9.37 -13.07
C PRO A 416 16.77 -10.35 -14.08
N VAL A 417 17.21 -9.85 -15.24
CA VAL A 417 17.82 -10.66 -16.31
C VAL A 417 19.16 -11.26 -15.85
N GLU A 418 20.01 -10.46 -15.22
CA GLU A 418 21.30 -10.91 -14.72
C GLU A 418 21.14 -11.91 -13.57
N VAL A 419 20.17 -11.68 -12.68
CA VAL A 419 19.84 -12.63 -11.58
C VAL A 419 19.31 -13.94 -12.14
N ASP A 420 18.37 -13.91 -13.09
CA ASP A 420 17.81 -15.12 -13.74
C ASP A 420 18.92 -15.92 -14.44
N LYS A 421 19.86 -15.23 -15.10
CA LYS A 421 21.02 -15.85 -15.74
C LYS A 421 21.97 -16.52 -14.74
N ARG A 422 22.30 -15.85 -13.63
CA ARG A 422 23.16 -16.40 -12.57
C ARG A 422 22.52 -17.59 -11.87
N LEU A 423 21.23 -17.51 -11.56
CA LEU A 423 20.48 -18.63 -10.99
C LEU A 423 20.50 -19.84 -11.93
N ALA A 424 20.36 -19.63 -13.25
CA ALA A 424 20.43 -20.72 -14.21
C ALA A 424 21.81 -21.41 -14.26
N THR A 425 22.91 -20.68 -13.99
CA THR A 425 24.27 -21.26 -13.95
C THR A 425 24.55 -22.06 -12.68
N LEU A 426 23.91 -21.72 -11.56
CA LEU A 426 24.15 -22.34 -10.25
C LEU A 426 23.55 -23.75 -10.12
N GLY A 427 22.84 -24.25 -11.14
CA GLY A 427 22.51 -25.67 -11.28
C GLY A 427 21.50 -26.23 -10.27
N ARG A 428 21.02 -25.44 -9.31
CA ARG A 428 20.03 -25.88 -8.31
C ARG A 428 18.62 -25.80 -8.90
N GLU A 429 18.11 -26.97 -9.24
CA GLU A 429 16.78 -27.32 -9.77
C GLU A 429 15.70 -26.29 -9.44
N ASN A 430 15.20 -25.53 -10.43
CA ASN A 430 13.89 -24.84 -10.50
C ASN A 430 13.29 -24.16 -9.23
N ALA A 431 14.08 -23.95 -8.18
CA ALA A 431 13.57 -23.65 -6.84
C ALA A 431 13.19 -22.18 -6.71
N MET A 432 13.97 -21.31 -7.37
CA MET A 432 13.72 -19.87 -7.39
C MET A 432 12.90 -19.49 -8.62
N ARG A 433 11.76 -18.86 -8.37
CA ARG A 433 10.82 -18.37 -9.38
C ARG A 433 10.69 -16.85 -9.29
N PRO A 434 11.03 -16.09 -10.35
CA PRO A 434 10.77 -14.66 -10.38
C PRO A 434 9.28 -14.38 -10.12
N THR A 435 8.97 -13.34 -9.37
CA THR A 435 7.60 -13.05 -8.96
C THR A 435 7.24 -11.62 -9.33
N ILE A 436 6.19 -11.45 -10.12
CA ILE A 436 5.59 -10.16 -10.46
C ILE A 436 4.71 -9.73 -9.28
N ILE A 437 4.88 -8.48 -8.86
CA ILE A 437 4.06 -7.85 -7.83
C ILE A 437 3.03 -6.95 -8.51
N HIS A 438 1.77 -7.33 -8.42
CA HIS A 438 0.65 -6.49 -8.83
C HIS A 438 0.05 -5.76 -7.64
N LEU A 439 -0.56 -4.62 -7.88
CA LEU A 439 -1.33 -3.89 -6.86
C LEU A 439 -2.79 -4.37 -6.95
N SER A 440 -3.38 -4.69 -5.79
CA SER A 440 -4.82 -4.98 -5.73
C SER A 440 -5.62 -3.70 -5.97
N ASN A 441 -6.85 -3.86 -6.43
CA ASN A 441 -7.84 -2.78 -6.55
C ASN A 441 -8.54 -2.47 -5.22
N ASP A 442 -8.36 -3.31 -4.20
CA ASP A 442 -9.06 -3.21 -2.91
C ASP A 442 -8.23 -2.45 -1.88
N TRP A 443 -8.04 -1.16 -2.12
CA TRP A 443 -7.27 -0.32 -1.21
C TRP A 443 -8.06 -0.01 0.05
N THR A 444 -7.36 0.21 1.14
CA THR A 444 -7.96 0.64 2.39
C THR A 444 -7.29 1.91 2.86
N LYS A 445 -8.10 2.92 3.20
CA LYS A 445 -7.60 4.18 3.76
C LYS A 445 -8.13 4.36 5.18
N LYS A 446 -7.23 4.50 6.15
CA LYS A 446 -7.56 4.98 7.49
C LYS A 446 -7.24 6.46 7.55
N SER A 447 -8.22 7.26 7.96
CA SER A 447 -8.09 8.71 8.07
C SER A 447 -8.61 9.21 9.41
N GLN A 448 -8.03 10.31 9.88
CA GLN A 448 -8.42 10.94 11.13
C GLN A 448 -8.75 12.41 10.86
N ARG A 449 -10.05 12.72 10.75
CA ARG A 449 -10.51 14.08 10.35
C ARG A 449 -10.10 15.18 11.34
N THR A 450 -10.05 14.85 12.63
CA THR A 450 -9.60 15.76 13.69
C THR A 450 -8.74 15.01 14.70
N LEU A 451 -7.89 15.74 15.43
CA LEU A 451 -6.94 15.13 16.38
C LEU A 451 -7.58 14.27 17.47
N LEU A 452 -8.84 14.56 17.81
CA LEU A 452 -9.60 13.90 18.88
C LEU A 452 -10.64 12.91 18.36
N SER A 453 -10.94 12.88 17.05
CA SER A 453 -11.88 11.91 16.48
C SER A 453 -11.23 10.53 16.37
N LYS A 454 -12.00 9.47 16.58
CA LYS A 454 -11.54 8.10 16.30
C LYS A 454 -11.14 7.97 14.83
N PRO A 455 -10.07 7.25 14.50
CA PRO A 455 -9.71 6.97 13.12
C PRO A 455 -10.81 6.15 12.45
N THR A 456 -11.14 6.51 11.21
CA THR A 456 -12.13 5.78 10.41
C THR A 456 -11.40 5.04 9.31
N GLN A 457 -11.67 3.74 9.19
CA GLN A 457 -11.22 2.90 8.10
C GLN A 457 -12.31 2.83 7.04
N ALA A 458 -11.96 3.10 5.79
CA ALA A 458 -12.87 2.98 4.65
C ALA A 458 -12.20 2.17 3.53
N SER A 459 -13.00 1.39 2.80
CA SER A 459 -12.56 0.87 1.51
C SER A 459 -12.38 2.04 0.54
N PHE A 460 -11.39 1.91 -0.34
CA PHE A 460 -10.99 2.96 -1.26
C PHE A 460 -11.13 2.41 -2.69
N PRO A 461 -12.32 2.55 -3.30
CA PRO A 461 -12.66 1.92 -4.57
C PRO A 461 -11.88 2.52 -5.75
N VAL A 462 -11.89 1.81 -6.89
CA VAL A 462 -11.13 2.18 -8.09
C VAL A 462 -11.47 3.57 -8.63
N ASP A 463 -12.72 4.01 -8.54
CA ASP A 463 -13.11 5.36 -8.97
C ASP A 463 -12.46 6.45 -8.10
N ASP A 464 -12.42 6.25 -6.79
CA ASP A 464 -11.75 7.16 -5.86
C ASP A 464 -10.23 7.12 -6.05
N GLN A 465 -9.66 5.97 -6.41
CA GLN A 465 -8.24 5.85 -6.78
C GLN A 465 -7.90 6.68 -8.02
N ARG A 466 -8.76 6.68 -9.05
CA ARG A 466 -8.58 7.52 -10.24
C ARG A 466 -8.64 9.00 -9.90
N VAL A 467 -9.60 9.41 -9.06
CA VAL A 467 -9.73 10.79 -8.59
C VAL A 467 -8.49 11.20 -7.78
N ALA A 468 -8.02 10.35 -6.86
CA ALA A 468 -6.83 10.63 -6.06
C ALA A 468 -5.55 10.68 -6.90
N ARG A 469 -5.42 9.82 -7.91
CA ARG A 469 -4.31 9.85 -8.86
C ARG A 469 -4.29 11.16 -9.63
N ASN A 470 -5.43 11.57 -10.19
CA ASN A 470 -5.51 12.82 -10.93
C ASN A 470 -5.22 14.02 -10.00
N SER A 471 -5.76 14.03 -8.78
CA SER A 471 -5.45 15.07 -7.79
C SER A 471 -3.97 15.10 -7.40
N ALA A 472 -3.30 13.95 -7.30
CA ALA A 472 -1.86 13.87 -7.05
C ALA A 472 -1.05 14.41 -8.25
N PHE A 473 -1.48 14.12 -9.48
CA PHE A 473 -0.83 14.63 -10.69
C PHE A 473 -1.05 16.13 -10.88
N ASP A 474 -2.24 16.66 -10.60
CA ASP A 474 -2.51 18.10 -10.59
C ASP A 474 -1.61 18.82 -9.57
N LEU A 475 -1.44 18.24 -8.38
CA LEU A 475 -0.52 18.79 -7.38
C LEU A 475 0.94 18.72 -7.86
N LEU A 476 1.36 17.63 -8.49
CA LEU A 476 2.72 17.51 -9.04
C LEU A 476 2.96 18.52 -10.18
N ASP A 477 1.99 18.74 -11.05
CA ASP A 477 2.03 19.74 -12.11
C ASP A 477 2.22 21.15 -11.50
N ALA A 478 1.40 21.50 -10.50
CA ALA A 478 1.51 22.77 -9.79
C ALA A 478 2.85 22.94 -9.06
N LEU A 479 3.35 21.87 -8.40
CA LEU A 479 4.62 21.87 -7.68
C LEU A 479 5.84 21.96 -8.60
N THR A 480 5.72 21.51 -9.84
CA THR A 480 6.81 21.50 -10.82
C THR A 480 6.73 22.63 -11.84
N LYS A 481 5.74 23.52 -11.76
CA LYS A 481 5.43 24.51 -12.79
C LYS A 481 5.33 23.85 -14.18
N SER A 482 4.55 22.78 -14.26
CA SER A 482 4.39 21.96 -15.46
C SER A 482 5.71 21.41 -16.01
N GLY A 483 6.56 20.89 -15.11
CA GLY A 483 7.81 20.20 -15.45
C GLY A 483 9.05 21.09 -15.57
N GLU A 484 8.94 22.41 -15.44
CA GLU A 484 10.09 23.31 -15.45
C GLU A 484 10.99 23.12 -14.22
N LEU A 485 10.39 22.94 -13.05
CA LEU A 485 11.09 22.74 -11.79
C LEU A 485 11.27 21.25 -11.49
N SER A 486 12.51 20.78 -11.46
CA SER A 486 12.85 19.40 -11.10
C SER A 486 12.67 19.15 -9.59
N ILE A 487 12.13 17.99 -9.24
CA ILE A 487 12.01 17.52 -7.85
C ILE A 487 13.40 17.07 -7.37
N ARG A 488 13.87 17.56 -6.22
CA ARG A 488 15.20 17.19 -5.69
C ARG A 488 15.15 16.15 -4.57
N ASP A 489 14.06 16.15 -3.81
CA ASP A 489 13.91 15.41 -2.56
C ASP A 489 12.86 14.31 -2.77
N ALA A 490 13.26 13.28 -3.52
CA ALA A 490 12.48 12.08 -3.69
C ALA A 490 13.25 10.84 -3.19
N GLN A 491 12.52 9.78 -2.88
CA GLN A 491 13.07 8.46 -2.56
C GLN A 491 12.43 7.45 -3.49
N LEU A 492 13.25 6.76 -4.29
CA LEU A 492 12.80 5.70 -5.19
C LEU A 492 13.17 4.34 -4.60
N HIS A 493 12.16 3.53 -4.30
CA HIS A 493 12.30 2.15 -3.89
C HIS A 493 11.99 1.24 -5.06
N VAL A 494 12.98 0.47 -5.51
CA VAL A 494 12.86 -0.55 -6.53
C VAL A 494 12.77 -1.90 -5.85
N ILE A 495 11.66 -2.61 -6.00
CA ILE A 495 11.44 -3.89 -5.34
C ILE A 495 11.42 -4.99 -6.39
N MET A 496 12.27 -6.01 -6.18
CA MET A 496 12.31 -7.24 -6.95
C MET A 496 11.95 -8.41 -6.03
N ALA A 497 10.94 -9.19 -6.41
CA ALA A 497 10.53 -10.37 -5.64
C ALA A 497 10.90 -11.67 -6.35
N SER A 498 11.25 -12.68 -5.57
CA SER A 498 11.40 -14.05 -6.04
C SER A 498 10.84 -15.01 -5.00
N THR A 499 10.14 -16.04 -5.47
CA THR A 499 9.58 -17.09 -4.61
C THR A 499 10.48 -18.30 -4.67
N HIS A 500 11.00 -18.72 -3.53
CA HIS A 500 11.60 -20.03 -3.33
C HIS A 500 10.48 -21.04 -3.06
N TYR A 501 10.29 -21.99 -3.97
CA TYR A 501 9.27 -23.02 -3.86
C TYR A 501 9.89 -24.36 -3.47
N PHE A 502 9.35 -24.97 -2.41
CA PHE A 502 9.68 -26.32 -1.98
C PHE A 502 8.54 -27.26 -2.34
N ASP A 503 8.86 -28.34 -3.07
CA ASP A 503 7.87 -29.34 -3.53
C ASP A 503 7.28 -30.16 -2.37
N LYS A 504 7.98 -30.20 -1.23
CA LYS A 504 7.52 -30.84 0.00
C LYS A 504 6.96 -29.82 0.99
N SER A 505 6.15 -30.30 1.93
CA SER A 505 5.80 -29.49 3.10
C SER A 505 7.04 -29.31 3.99
N LEU A 506 6.98 -28.46 5.00
CA LEU A 506 8.11 -28.27 5.92
C LEU A 506 8.37 -29.52 6.80
N VAL A 507 7.39 -30.42 6.92
CA VAL A 507 7.41 -31.57 7.82
C VAL A 507 7.55 -32.91 7.07
N ASP A 508 7.23 -32.96 5.76
CA ASP A 508 7.41 -34.12 4.86
C ASP A 508 8.79 -34.13 4.16
#